data_AF-A0A383D9R2-F1
#
_entry.id   AF-A0A383D9R2-F1
#
_cell.length_a   1.000
_cell.length_b   1.000
_cell.length_c   1.000
_cell.angle_alpha   90.00
_cell.angle_beta   90.00
_cell.angle_gamma   90.00
#
_symmetry.space_group_name_H-M   'P 1'
#
loop_
_entity.id
_entity.type
_entity.pdbx_description
1 polymer ?
#
loop_
_entity_poly.entity_id
_entity_poly.type
_entity_poly.pdbx_seq_one_letter_code
_entity_poly.pdbx_strand_id
1 'polypeptide(L)' 'MKTKEIRNGCLYYNTLTKRVERAIGKVGRRVMTMVHDQDTKLVKSDNFRRASQLQVDNYLTKKSTLKNALKRVATLKLF' A
#
# COMPACT_ATOMS: atom_id res chain seq x y z
N MET A 1 1.12 -3.23 -16.24
CA MET A 1 1.48 -4.60 -15.78
C MET A 1 0.32 -5.52 -16.09
N LYS A 2 0.51 -6.81 -16.41
CA LYS A 2 -0.65 -7.69 -16.70
C LYS A 2 -1.30 -8.12 -15.38
N THR A 3 -2.64 -8.20 -15.33
CA THR A 3 -3.38 -8.61 -14.11
C THR A 3 -2.94 -9.99 -13.58
N LYS A 4 -2.47 -10.87 -14.47
CA LYS A 4 -1.91 -12.17 -14.10
C LYS A 4 -0.59 -12.10 -13.30
N GLU A 5 0.23 -11.09 -13.53
CA GLU A 5 1.53 -10.88 -12.87
C GLU A 5 1.41 -10.27 -11.47
N ILE A 6 0.24 -9.68 -11.18
CA ILE A 6 -0.04 -9.08 -9.89
C ILE A 6 -0.38 -10.20 -8.89
N ARG A 7 0.33 -10.24 -7.77
CA ARG A 7 0.16 -11.24 -6.71
C ARG A 7 -0.47 -10.58 -5.50
N ASN A 8 -1.41 -11.27 -4.88
CA ASN A 8 -2.02 -10.82 -3.63
C ASN A 8 -0.93 -10.76 -2.54
N GLY A 9 -0.97 -9.71 -1.73
CA GLY A 9 0.01 -9.43 -0.69
C GLY A 9 1.27 -8.70 -1.16
N CYS A 10 1.53 -8.59 -2.47
CA CYS A 10 2.68 -7.86 -2.99
C CYS A 10 2.44 -6.33 -3.04
N LEU A 11 3.54 -5.58 -3.01
CA LEU A 11 3.55 -4.12 -3.10
C LEU A 11 3.82 -3.68 -4.54
N TYR A 12 2.99 -2.77 -5.04
CA TYR A 12 3.10 -2.21 -6.37
C TYR A 12 3.06 -0.70 -6.30
N TYR A 13 3.80 -0.05 -7.20
CA TYR A 13 3.71 1.39 -7.35
C TYR A 13 2.57 1.73 -8.30
N ASN A 14 1.63 2.52 -7.82
CA ASN A 14 0.53 3.07 -8.60
C ASN A 14 0.98 4.39 -9.22
N THR A 15 0.98 4.46 -10.55
CA THR A 15 1.42 5.63 -11.30
C THR A 15 0.42 6.79 -11.24
N LEU A 16 -0.86 6.49 -11.03
CA LEU A 16 -1.94 7.48 -10.96
C LEU A 16 -1.92 8.22 -9.61
N THR A 17 -1.77 7.47 -8.52
CA THR A 17 -1.72 8.03 -7.16
C THR A 17 -0.30 8.34 -6.69
N LYS A 18 0.72 8.04 -7.51
CA LYS A 18 2.14 8.24 -7.24
C LYS A 18 2.62 7.65 -5.91
N ARG A 19 2.06 6.50 -5.50
CA ARG A 19 2.35 5.86 -4.22
C ARG A 19 2.38 4.34 -4.32
N VAL A 20 2.97 3.72 -3.31
CA VAL A 20 2.99 2.25 -3.18
C VAL A 20 1.72 1.78 -2.51
N GLU A 21 1.11 0.74 -3.08
CA GLU A 21 -0.12 0.13 -2.57
C GLU A 21 0.06 -1.39 -2.53
N ARG A 22 -0.57 -2.03 -1.55
CA ARG A 22 -0.61 -3.48 -1.40
C ARG A 22 -1.76 -4.05 -2.22
N ALA A 23 -1.50 -5.01 -3.09
CA ALA A 23 -2.55 -5.74 -3.78
C ALA A 23 -3.25 -6.69 -2.81
N ILE A 24 -4.57 -6.58 -2.71
CA ILE A 24 -5.42 -7.44 -1.86
C ILE A 24 -6.03 -8.55 -2.70
N GLY A 25 -6.52 -8.19 -3.89
CA GLY A 25 -7.27 -9.10 -4.74
C GLY A 25 -7.44 -8.58 -6.14
N LYS A 26 -7.95 -9.45 -7.01
CA LYS A 26 -8.27 -9.14 -8.41
C LYS A 26 -9.79 -9.14 -8.55
N VAL A 27 -10.31 -8.13 -9.24
CA VAL A 27 -11.74 -8.01 -9.57
C VAL A 27 -11.81 -7.81 -11.08
N GLY A 28 -11.92 -8.91 -11.82
CA GLY A 28 -11.85 -8.93 -13.28
C GLY A 28 -10.53 -8.33 -13.80
N ARG A 29 -10.63 -7.23 -14.57
CA ARG A 29 -9.48 -6.48 -15.10
C ARG A 29 -8.86 -5.49 -14.11
N ARG A 30 -9.52 -5.25 -12.97
CA ARG A 30 -9.06 -4.31 -11.94
C ARG A 30 -8.41 -5.06 -10.79
N VAL A 31 -7.52 -4.37 -10.09
CA VAL A 31 -6.88 -4.87 -8.88
C VAL A 31 -7.33 -4.01 -7.73
N MET A 32 -7.76 -4.69 -6.67
CA MET A 32 -8.10 -4.08 -5.40
C MET A 32 -6.83 -3.89 -4.59
N THR A 33 -6.55 -2.64 -4.22
CA THR A 33 -5.35 -2.25 -3.49
C THR A 33 -5.69 -1.51 -2.21
N MET A 34 -4.83 -1.60 -1.19
CA MET A 34 -4.89 -0.78 0.02
C MET A 34 -3.54 -0.15 0.35
N VAL A 35 -3.57 0.86 1.20
CA VAL A 35 -2.38 1.49 1.77
C VAL A 35 -2.51 1.45 3.29
N HIS A 36 -1.61 0.77 3.99
CA HIS A 36 -1.56 0.75 5.47
C HIS A 36 -2.92 0.58 6.16
N ASP A 37 -3.73 -0.39 5.71
CA ASP A 37 -5.05 -0.69 6.31
C ASP A 37 -6.06 0.47 6.16
N GLN A 38 -5.81 1.41 5.24
CA GLN A 38 -6.76 2.42 4.78
C GLN A 38 -7.62 1.93 3.61
N ASP A 39 -8.62 2.73 3.24
CA ASP A 39 -9.61 2.48 2.20
C ASP A 39 -9.06 1.75 0.97
N THR A 40 -9.77 0.69 0.63
CA THR A 40 -9.48 -0.13 -0.54
C THR A 40 -9.93 0.56 -1.81
N LYS A 41 -9.08 0.58 -2.83
CA LYS A 41 -9.41 1.16 -4.14
C LYS A 41 -9.31 0.12 -5.24
N LEU A 42 -10.18 0.27 -6.24
CA LEU A 42 -10.13 -0.51 -7.46
C LEU A 42 -9.39 0.27 -8.53
N VAL A 43 -8.25 -0.26 -8.97
CA VAL A 43 -7.37 0.41 -9.92
C VAL A 43 -7.13 -0.51 -11.11
N LYS A 44 -7.01 0.05 -12.32
CA LYS A 44 -6.67 -0.70 -13.53
C LYS A 44 -5.24 -1.25 -13.42
N SER A 45 -5.03 -2.49 -13.89
CA SER A 45 -3.71 -3.15 -13.90
C SER A 45 -2.62 -2.36 -14.63
N ASP A 46 -3.02 -1.53 -15.60
CA ASP A 46 -2.12 -0.75 -16.44
C ASP A 46 -1.45 0.39 -15.68
N ASN A 47 -2.09 0.86 -14.61
CA ASN A 47 -1.55 1.91 -13.73
C ASN A 47 -0.56 1.37 -12.69
N PHE A 48 -0.30 0.06 -12.69
CA PHE A 48 0.68 -0.54 -11.80
C PHE A 48 2.01 -0.81 -12.49
N ARG A 49 3.08 -0.56 -11.74
CA ARG A 49 4.44 -1.01 -12.03
C ARG A 49 5.06 -1.66 -10.79
N ARG A 50 6.14 -2.42 -10.98
CA ARG A 50 6.95 -2.90 -9.86
C ARG A 50 7.49 -1.70 -9.08
N ALA A 51 7.29 -1.73 -7.76
CA ALA A 51 7.89 -0.76 -6.88
C ALA A 51 9.41 -0.97 -6.84
N SER A 52 10.19 0.11 -6.82
CA SER A 52 11.63 0.03 -6.57
C SER A 52 11.89 -0.19 -5.08
N GLN A 53 13.10 -0.65 -4.73
CA GLN A 53 13.49 -0.88 -3.34
C GLN A 53 13.23 0.34 -2.46
N LEU A 54 13.69 1.52 -2.89
CA LEU A 54 13.47 2.78 -2.16
C LEU A 54 11.99 3.11 -1.93
N GLN A 55 11.11 2.77 -2.88
CA GLN A 55 9.67 2.99 -2.72
C GLN A 55 9.04 2.01 -1.73
N VAL A 56 9.51 0.76 -1.74
CA VAL A 56 9.11 -0.26 -0.76
C VAL A 56 9.58 0.13 0.63
N ASP A 57 10.82 0.57 0.79
CA ASP A 57 11.39 0.98 2.07
C ASP A 57 10.63 2.18 2.65
N ASN A 58 10.28 3.16 1.81
CA ASN A 58 9.44 4.28 2.20
C ASN A 58 8.04 3.85 2.66
N TYR A 59 7.42 2.88 1.97
CA TYR A 59 6.14 2.31 2.39
C TYR A 59 6.27 1.62 3.76
N LEU A 60 7.28 0.77 3.96
CA LEU A 60 7.47 0.04 5.21
C LEU A 60 7.78 0.99 6.39
N THR A 61 8.58 2.03 6.15
CA THR A 61 8.99 3.02 7.15
C THR A 61 7.82 3.92 7.59
N LYS A 62 6.90 4.28 6.68
CA LYS A 62 5.69 5.03 7.04
C LYS A 62 4.78 4.27 7.99
N LYS A 63 4.71 2.93 7.88
CA LYS A 63 3.91 2.10 8.79
C LYS A 63 4.46 2.13 10.22
N SER A 64 5.79 2.11 10.39
CA SER A 64 6.43 2.07 11.72
C SER A 64 6.33 3.41 12.44
N THR A 65 6.53 4.52 11.74
CA THR A 65 6.42 5.88 12.30
C THR A 65 5.01 6.19 12.79
N LEU A 66 3.97 5.85 12.02
CA LEU A 66 2.57 6.03 12.44
C LEU A 66 2.23 5.19 13.69
N LYS A 67 2.66 3.92 13.73
CA LYS A 67 2.45 3.06 14.90
C LYS A 67 3.14 3.60 16.15
N ASN A 68 4.36 4.09 16.00
CA ASN A 68 5.13 4.65 17.12
C ASN A 68 4.52 5.98 17.62
N ALA A 69 4.02 6.83 16.71
CA ALA A 69 3.33 8.06 17.08
C ALA A 69 2.01 7.78 17.83
N LEU A 70 1.19 6.85 17.33
CA LEU A 70 -0.05 6.43 18.00
C LEU A 70 0.22 5.83 19.39
N LYS A 71 1.25 5.00 19.52
CA LYS A 71 1.63 4.39 20.81
C LYS A 71 2.04 5.46 21.83
N ARG A 72 2.81 6.47 21.40
CA ARG A 72 3.23 7.60 22.25
C ARG A 72 2.05 8.45 22.73
N VAL A 73 1.11 8.78 21.85
CA VAL A 73 -0.09 9.56 22.22
C VAL A 73 -0.99 8.79 23.18
N ALA A 74 -1.15 7.48 22.97
CA ALA A 74 -1.92 6.63 23.89
C ALA A 74 -1.29 6.57 25.29
N THR A 75 0.04 6.47 25.40
CA THR A 75 0.73 6.51 26.69
C THR A 75 0.67 7.88 27.37
N LEU A 76 0.64 8.98 26.62
CA LEU A 76 0.57 10.34 27.17
C LEU A 76 -0.83 10.73 27.67
N LYS A 77 -1.90 10.08 27.20
CA LYS A 77 -3.28 10.30 27.69
C LYS A 77 -3.64 9.48 28.93
N LEU A 78 -2.75 8.59 29.37
CA LEU A 78 -2.94 7.71 30.52
C LEU A 78 -2.25 8.21 31.80
N PHE A 79 -1.73 9.44 31.78
CA PHE A 79 -1.19 10.16 32.92
C PHE A 79 -1.93 11.49 33.12
#